data_AF-A0AAU7MDN1-F1
#
_entry.id   AF-A0AAU7MDN1-F1
#
_cell.length_a   1.000
_cell.length_b   1.000
_cell.length_c   1.000
_cell.angle_alpha   90.00
_cell.angle_beta   90.00
_cell.angle_gamma   90.00
#
_symmetry.space_group_name_H-M   'P 1'
#
loop_
_entity.id
_entity.type
_entity.pdbx_description
1 polymer ?
#
loop_
_entity_poly.entity_id
_entity_poly.type
_entity_poly.pdbx_seq_one_letter_code
_entity_poly.pdbx_strand_id
1 'polypeptide(L)'
;MLFYPSSFTLSGSGTTNGWSRGTIAIHGYLYQPSGALDRQYDNSCANSTYCTLPTWSFCPAIPGLWRYVVRGSGPGGTASDSATAIVP
;
A
#
# COMPACT_ATOMS: atom_id res chain seq x y z
N MET A 1 -4.41 -22.94 23.48
CA MET A 1 -5.30 -22.47 22.41
C MET A 1 -4.77 -21.11 21.97
N LEU A 2 -4.04 -21.03 20.85
CA LEU A 2 -3.51 -19.76 20.36
C LEU A 2 -4.65 -19.02 19.67
N PHE A 3 -5.17 -17.99 20.35
CA PHE A 3 -6.15 -17.08 19.78
C PHE A 3 -5.42 -16.12 18.85
N TYR A 4 -5.75 -16.15 17.55
CA TYR A 4 -5.35 -15.11 16.60
C TYR A 4 -6.60 -14.40 16.07
N PRO A 5 -7.17 -13.40 16.76
CA PRO A 5 -8.32 -12.65 16.25
C PRO A 5 -7.96 -11.20 15.96
N SER A 6 -6.79 -10.94 15.36
CA SER A 6 -6.45 -9.61 14.85
C SER A 6 -6.22 -9.71 13.36
N SER A 7 -7.31 -9.69 12.61
CA SER A 7 -7.27 -9.35 11.19
C SER A 7 -6.79 -7.90 11.09
N PHE A 8 -5.58 -7.69 10.58
CA PHE A 8 -5.04 -6.37 10.32
C PHE A 8 -5.50 -5.88 8.96
N THR A 9 -5.92 -4.63 8.94
CA THR A 9 -6.42 -3.94 7.77
C THR A 9 -5.26 -3.21 7.12
N LEU A 10 -4.73 -3.76 6.03
CA LEU A 10 -3.69 -3.11 5.26
C LEU A 10 -4.34 -2.17 4.25
N SER A 11 -3.95 -0.91 4.31
CA SER A 11 -4.38 0.12 3.36
C SER A 11 -3.19 1.00 2.99
N GLY A 12 -3.29 1.64 1.83
CA GLY A 12 -2.35 2.64 1.35
C GLY A 12 -3.11 3.58 0.43
N SER A 13 -2.85 4.87 0.52
CA SER A 13 -3.53 5.89 -0.26
C SER A 13 -2.52 6.84 -0.88
N GLY A 14 -2.81 7.31 -2.08
CA GLY A 14 -2.02 8.29 -2.80
C GLY A 14 -2.88 9.38 -3.39
N THR A 15 -2.47 10.63 -3.26
CA THR A 15 -3.08 11.79 -3.92
C THR A 15 -2.09 12.44 -4.87
N THR A 16 -2.57 12.99 -5.99
CA THR A 16 -1.78 13.91 -6.81
C THR A 16 -1.94 15.33 -6.25
N ASN A 17 -1.24 15.65 -5.16
CA ASN A 17 -1.29 16.99 -4.58
C ASN A 17 -0.82 18.03 -5.62
N GLY A 18 -1.75 18.84 -6.17
CA GLY A 18 -1.47 19.95 -7.10
C GLY A 18 -1.81 19.74 -8.58
N TRP A 19 -2.53 18.68 -8.96
CA TRP A 19 -2.72 18.30 -10.38
C TRP A 19 -4.16 17.92 -10.65
N SER A 20 -4.69 18.34 -11.80
CA SER A 20 -6.11 18.19 -12.12
C SER A 20 -6.52 16.72 -12.29
N ARG A 21 -5.72 15.90 -13.00
CA ARG A 21 -5.87 14.43 -13.14
C ARG A 21 -4.57 13.78 -13.61
N GLY A 22 -4.15 12.69 -12.97
CA GLY A 22 -2.97 11.91 -13.34
C GLY A 22 -3.20 10.41 -13.25
N THR A 23 -2.18 9.61 -13.52
CA THR A 23 -2.13 8.19 -13.22
C THR A 23 -1.43 7.99 -11.88
N ILE A 24 -2.09 7.31 -10.95
CA ILE A 24 -1.54 6.97 -9.64
C ILE A 24 -1.44 5.45 -9.58
N ALA A 25 -0.23 4.93 -9.44
CA ALA A 25 0.03 3.53 -9.15
C ALA A 25 0.43 3.40 -7.68
N ILE A 26 -0.15 2.46 -6.96
CA ILE A 26 0.20 2.14 -5.58
C ILE A 26 0.59 0.67 -5.55
N HIS A 27 1.72 0.39 -4.92
CA HIS A 27 2.30 -0.93 -4.77
C HIS A 27 2.51 -1.19 -3.27
N GLY A 28 1.71 -2.09 -2.69
CA GLY A 28 1.84 -2.57 -1.32
C GLY A 28 2.62 -3.88 -1.28
N TYR A 29 3.55 -3.98 -0.35
CA TYR A 29 4.42 -5.13 -0.14
C TYR A 29 4.33 -5.52 1.32
N LEU A 30 3.98 -6.77 1.58
CA LEU A 30 3.99 -7.37 2.90
C LEU A 30 5.21 -8.28 3.00
N TYR A 31 6.06 -8.01 3.99
CA TYR A 31 7.23 -8.81 4.30
C TYR A 31 7.00 -9.61 5.58
N GLN A 32 7.46 -10.84 5.58
CA GLN A 32 7.60 -11.66 6.77
C GLN A 32 8.73 -11.12 7.66
N PRO A 33 8.78 -11.47 8.96
CA PRO A 33 9.87 -11.04 9.83
C PRO A 33 11.24 -11.63 9.42
N SER A 34 11.24 -12.69 8.61
CA SER A 34 12.44 -13.21 7.94
C SER A 34 12.99 -12.30 6.84
N GLY A 35 12.25 -11.25 6.45
CA GLY A 35 12.56 -10.37 5.32
C GLY A 35 12.05 -10.88 3.96
N ALA A 36 11.44 -12.07 3.91
CA ALA A 36 10.84 -12.60 2.69
C ALA A 36 9.57 -11.84 2.30
N LEU A 37 9.37 -11.58 1.01
CA LEU A 37 8.11 -11.03 0.51
C LEU A 37 7.01 -12.09 0.67
N ASP A 38 5.99 -11.78 1.47
CA ASP A 38 4.81 -12.62 1.65
C ASP A 38 3.81 -12.38 0.54
N ARG A 39 3.47 -11.10 0.31
CA ARG A 39 2.45 -10.69 -0.67
C ARG A 39 2.76 -9.33 -1.26
N GLN A 40 2.32 -9.15 -2.49
CA GLN A 40 2.33 -7.89 -3.19
C GLN A 40 0.91 -7.55 -3.64
N TYR A 41 0.57 -6.27 -3.58
CA TYR A 41 -0.71 -5.74 -4.02
C TYR A 41 -0.48 -4.48 -4.84
N ASP A 42 -1.01 -4.46 -6.05
CA ASP A 42 -0.86 -3.33 -6.94
C ASP A 42 -2.24 -2.79 -7.30
N ASN A 43 -2.40 -1.47 -7.22
CA ASN A 43 -3.57 -0.80 -7.76
C ASN A 43 -3.15 0.41 -8.58
N SER A 44 -3.82 0.66 -9.69
CA SER A 44 -3.55 1.80 -10.54
C SER A 44 -4.83 2.52 -10.90
N CYS A 45 -4.88 3.81 -10.62
CA CYS A 45 -5.99 4.68 -10.95
C CYS A 45 -5.54 5.65 -12.03
N ALA A 46 -6.08 5.50 -13.25
CA ALA A 46 -5.83 6.43 -14.35
C ALA A 46 -6.80 7.62 -14.28
N ASN A 47 -6.34 8.79 -14.74
CA ASN A 47 -7.13 10.02 -14.79
C ASN A 47 -7.81 10.37 -13.45
N SER A 48 -7.13 10.09 -12.34
CA SER A 48 -7.64 10.29 -10.99
C SER A 48 -6.75 11.25 -10.20
N THR A 49 -7.34 11.92 -9.22
CA THR A 49 -6.62 12.73 -8.22
C THR A 49 -6.31 11.96 -6.95
N TYR A 50 -6.92 10.78 -6.80
CA TYR A 50 -6.81 9.91 -5.64
C TYR A 50 -6.82 8.45 -6.05
N CYS A 51 -5.99 7.65 -5.40
CA CYS A 51 -6.01 6.20 -5.53
C CYS A 51 -5.80 5.58 -4.16
N THR A 52 -6.43 4.44 -3.93
CA THR A 52 -6.24 3.65 -2.73
C THR A 52 -5.94 2.23 -3.11
N LEU A 53 -5.05 1.59 -2.38
CA LEU A 53 -5.00 0.14 -2.36
C LEU A 53 -6.32 -0.38 -1.78
N PRO A 54 -6.92 -1.42 -2.40
CA PRO A 54 -8.05 -2.12 -1.80
C PRO A 54 -7.71 -2.54 -0.37
N THR A 55 -8.70 -2.51 0.52
CA THR A 55 -8.49 -2.86 1.91
C THR A 55 -8.40 -4.39 2.04
N TRP A 56 -7.33 -4.93 2.61
CA TRP A 56 -7.21 -6.37 2.85
C TRP A 56 -7.09 -6.69 4.32
N SER A 57 -7.81 -7.74 4.72
CA SER A 57 -7.64 -8.39 6.01
C SER A 57 -6.54 -9.43 5.90
N PHE A 58 -5.49 -9.26 6.69
CA PHE A 58 -4.44 -10.25 6.85
C PHE A 58 -4.44 -10.75 8.29
N CYS A 59 -4.27 -12.06 8.48
CA CYS A 59 -4.02 -12.66 9.78
C CYS A 59 -2.57 -13.15 9.82
N PRO A 60 -1.63 -12.31 10.28
CA PRO A 60 -0.29 -12.76 10.59
C PRO A 60 -0.37 -13.76 11.75
N ALA A 61 0.22 -14.94 11.57
CA ALA A 61 0.61 -15.77 12.71
C ALA A 61 1.86 -15.20 13.42
N ILE A 62 2.57 -14.25 12.79
CA ILE A 62 3.85 -13.67 13.20
C ILE A 62 3.92 -12.20 12.72
N PRO A 63 4.43 -11.25 13.52
CA PRO A 63 4.54 -9.85 13.12
C PRO A 63 5.33 -9.67 11.81
N GLY A 64 4.78 -8.88 10.88
CA GLY A 64 5.36 -8.60 9.57
C GLY A 64 5.64 -7.11 9.36
N LEU A 65 6.26 -6.78 8.23
CA LEU A 65 6.50 -5.40 7.81
C LEU A 65 5.66 -5.09 6.57
N TRP A 66 4.75 -4.14 6.69
CA TRP A 66 3.98 -3.62 5.56
C TRP A 66 4.68 -2.38 5.03
N ARG A 67 5.00 -2.37 3.75
CA ARG A 67 5.55 -1.21 3.06
C ARG A 67 4.72 -0.95 1.82
N TYR A 68 4.30 0.28 1.60
CA TYR A 68 3.68 0.65 0.34
C TYR A 68 4.39 1.83 -0.31
N VAL A 69 4.35 1.84 -1.64
CA VAL A 69 4.95 2.84 -2.50
C VAL A 69 3.86 3.38 -3.41
N VAL A 70 3.63 4.67 -3.35
CA VAL A 70 2.74 5.42 -4.24
C VAL A 70 3.60 6.09 -5.30
N ARG A 71 3.21 5.96 -6.57
CA ARG A 71 3.80 6.67 -7.71
C ARG A 71 2.69 7.38 -8.47
N GLY A 72 2.74 8.71 -8.50
CA GLY A 72 1.87 9.55 -9.31
C GLY A 72 2.61 10.04 -10.55
N SER A 73 1.94 10.07 -11.69
CA SER A 73 2.42 10.71 -12.93
C SER A 73 1.29 11.50 -13.56
N GLY A 74 1.56 12.73 -14.01
CA GLY A 74 0.54 13.58 -14.63
C GLY A 74 1.12 14.66 -15.54
N PRO A 75 0.28 15.60 -16.02
CA PRO A 75 0.69 16.62 -16.99
C PRO A 75 1.82 17.56 -16.56
N GLY A 76 2.04 17.77 -15.26
CA GLY A 76 3.15 18.58 -14.73
C GLY A 76 4.44 17.83 -14.33
N GLY A 77 4.60 16.53 -14.66
CA GLY A 77 5.66 15.62 -14.12
C GLY A 77 5.23 14.43 -13.21
N THR A 78 6.11 13.99 -12.31
CA THR A 78 5.96 12.75 -11.50
C THR A 78 6.19 12.97 -10.02
N ALA A 79 5.48 12.24 -9.16
CA ALA A 79 5.65 12.22 -7.71
C ALA A 79 5.77 10.78 -7.18
N SER A 80 6.52 10.57 -6.11
CA SER A 80 6.60 9.28 -5.43
C SER A 80 6.52 9.50 -3.92
N ASP A 81 5.78 8.65 -3.24
CA ASP A 81 5.69 8.61 -1.79
C ASP A 81 5.77 7.15 -1.31
N SER A 82 6.17 6.92 -0.06
CA SER A 82 6.20 5.59 0.51
C SER A 82 6.06 5.64 2.02
N ALA A 83 5.27 4.73 2.58
CA ALA A 83 5.21 4.56 4.02
C ALA A 83 5.38 3.09 4.41
N THR A 84 5.86 2.90 5.64
CA THR A 84 6.11 1.58 6.23
C THR A 84 5.43 1.51 7.58
N ALA A 85 4.74 0.40 7.85
CA ALA A 85 4.08 0.11 9.11
C ALA A 85 4.45 -1.30 9.56
N ILE A 86 4.64 -1.47 10.86
CA ILE A 86 4.82 -2.79 11.48
C ILE A 86 3.42 -3.38 11.68
N VAL A 87 3.21 -4.61 11.21
CA VAL A 87 1.97 -5.37 11.37
C VAL A 87 2.21 -6.35 12.53
N PRO A 88 1.50 -6.26 13.66
CA PRO A 88 1.68 -7.14 14.82
C PRO A 88 1.36 -8.61 14.55
#